data_AF-A0A239HCC4-F1
#
_entry.id   AF-A0A239HCC4-F1
#
_cell.length_a   1.000
_cell.length_b   1.000
_cell.length_c   1.000
_cell.angle_alpha   90.00
_cell.angle_beta   90.00
_cell.angle_gamma   90.00
#
_symmetry.space_group_name_H-M   'P 1'
#
loop_
_entity.id
_entity.type
_entity.pdbx_description
1 polymer ?
#
loop_
_entity_poly.entity_id
_entity_poly.type
_entity_poly.pdbx_seq_one_letter_code
_entity_poly.pdbx_strand_id
1 'polypeptide(L)'
;MYAVKLERLKSHKRNLEAYIERDTIKLLEMSPEYRDTYDPKTGKITIVKKIHKGTLKHVLNCIDIVYQLNELEMFQKFSIDRELLMKASILHDIGKQQPKLKVGEVIDPKSAFEDGKIHAAKSAKMALEKYKISERLYWIIYYHHHMETELQWNAVVEDSQWLLHYRLFKMIDGLSAALTRRDANINISLVEDGLLVFEDNRNQDYSGTWHYNLHTGSREKINPFSK
;
A
#
# COMPACT_ATOMS: atom_id res chain seq x y z
N MET A 1 15.99 -23.35 -19.76
CA MET A 1 14.57 -23.76 -19.74
C MET A 1 14.34 -24.47 -18.41
N TYR A 2 13.96 -23.74 -17.36
CA TYR A 2 13.64 -24.31 -16.05
C TYR A 2 12.15 -24.13 -15.80
N ALA A 3 11.40 -25.21 -16.02
CA ALA A 3 10.02 -25.33 -15.60
C ALA A 3 10.00 -25.57 -14.09
N VAL A 4 9.41 -24.66 -13.33
CA VAL A 4 9.04 -24.92 -11.93
C VAL A 4 7.57 -25.31 -11.92
N LYS A 5 7.33 -26.52 -11.42
CA LYS A 5 6.05 -27.19 -11.26
C LYS A 5 5.07 -26.30 -10.46
N LEU A 6 4.02 -25.85 -11.13
CA LEU A 6 2.82 -25.26 -10.52
C LEU A 6 1.96 -26.40 -9.92
N GLU A 7 2.18 -26.72 -8.65
CA GLU A 7 1.21 -27.47 -7.85
C GLU A 7 0.71 -26.60 -6.69
N ARG A 8 -0.57 -26.21 -6.79
CA ARG A 8 -1.51 -25.83 -5.72
C ARG A 8 -0.91 -25.68 -4.31
N LEU A 9 -0.86 -24.46 -3.79
CA LEU A 9 -0.79 -24.21 -2.35
C LEU A 9 -1.83 -23.17 -1.93
N LYS A 10 -3.04 -23.69 -1.62
CA LYS A 10 -3.95 -23.05 -0.68
C LYS A 10 -3.24 -22.96 0.68
N SER A 11 -3.17 -21.75 1.27
CA SER A 11 -2.97 -21.50 2.70
C SER A 11 -1.89 -22.34 3.40
N HIS A 12 -0.62 -21.92 3.34
CA HIS A 12 0.36 -22.21 4.40
C HIS A 12 1.15 -20.92 4.68
N LYS A 13 1.27 -20.57 5.96
CA LYS A 13 1.95 -19.40 6.52
C LYS A 13 3.29 -19.15 5.82
N ARG A 14 3.32 -18.25 4.85
CA ARG A 14 4.60 -17.70 4.37
C ARG A 14 5.18 -16.90 5.52
N ASN A 15 6.44 -17.17 5.89
CA ASN A 15 7.15 -16.30 6.82
C ASN A 15 7.56 -15.04 6.06
N LEU A 16 6.60 -14.13 5.83
CA LEU A 16 6.81 -12.91 5.05
C LEU A 16 7.86 -11.99 5.69
N GLU A 17 8.08 -12.11 7.00
CA GLU A 17 9.16 -11.41 7.71
C GLU A 17 10.55 -11.83 7.23
N ALA A 18 10.71 -13.02 6.64
CA ALA A 18 11.98 -13.48 6.09
C ALA A 18 12.49 -12.62 4.92
N TYR A 19 11.62 -11.82 4.30
CA TYR A 19 11.99 -10.85 3.26
C TYR A 19 12.47 -9.50 3.82
N ILE A 20 12.43 -9.32 5.14
CA ILE A 20 12.70 -8.05 5.81
C ILE A 20 13.90 -8.21 6.74
N GLU A 21 14.88 -7.33 6.60
CA GLU A 21 16.00 -7.27 7.54
C GLU A 21 15.51 -7.01 8.97
N ARG A 22 16.12 -7.68 9.95
CA ARG A 22 15.69 -7.64 11.35
C ARG A 22 15.60 -6.22 11.92
N ASP A 23 16.52 -5.33 11.56
CA ASP A 23 16.49 -3.96 12.05
C ASP A 23 15.39 -3.13 11.38
N THR A 24 15.00 -3.47 10.16
CA THR A 24 13.81 -2.89 9.51
C THR A 24 12.54 -3.35 10.20
N ILE A 25 12.44 -4.63 10.57
CA ILE A 25 11.30 -5.16 11.35
C ILE A 25 11.14 -4.35 12.65
N LYS A 26 12.22 -4.12 13.40
CA LYS A 26 12.18 -3.32 14.64
C LYS A 26 11.59 -1.93 14.41
N LEU A 27 11.98 -1.23 13.34
CA LEU A 27 11.44 0.10 13.00
C LEU A 27 9.93 0.02 12.74
N LEU A 28 9.49 -0.96 11.95
CA LEU A 28 8.08 -1.15 11.59
C LEU A 28 7.21 -1.58 12.78
N GLU A 29 7.76 -2.27 13.77
CA GLU A 29 7.04 -2.69 14.98
C GLU A 29 6.75 -1.53 15.95
N MET A 30 7.51 -0.44 15.86
CA MET A 30 7.39 0.71 16.78
C MET A 30 6.09 1.50 16.57
N SER A 31 5.52 1.45 15.37
CA SER A 31 4.36 2.25 14.99
C SER A 31 3.07 1.39 15.01
N PRO A 32 2.07 1.74 15.86
CA PRO A 32 0.76 1.12 15.80
C PRO A 32 -0.04 1.64 14.61
N GLU A 33 -1.07 0.88 14.22
CA GLU A 33 -2.15 1.37 13.36
C GLU A 33 -3.44 1.42 14.17
N TYR A 34 -4.41 2.21 13.72
CA TYR A 34 -5.68 2.36 14.41
C TYR A 34 -6.84 2.00 13.50
N ARG A 35 -7.88 1.42 14.11
CA ARG A 35 -9.22 1.36 13.53
C ARG A 35 -10.06 2.40 14.24
N ASP A 36 -10.85 3.12 13.48
CA ASP A 36 -11.65 4.21 13.96
C ASP A 36 -13.04 4.23 13.32
N THR A 37 -13.91 5.07 13.88
CA THR A 37 -15.20 5.45 13.30
C THR A 37 -15.23 6.96 13.12
N TYR A 38 -15.56 7.40 11.90
CA TYR A 38 -15.66 8.81 11.53
C TYR A 38 -17.06 9.36 11.85
N ASP A 39 -17.10 10.53 12.49
CA ASP A 39 -18.32 11.31 12.66
C ASP A 39 -18.36 12.45 11.62
N PRO A 40 -19.24 12.39 10.61
CA PRO A 40 -19.31 13.40 9.56
C PRO A 40 -19.80 14.77 10.06
N LYS A 41 -20.48 14.85 11.21
CA LYS A 41 -20.96 16.13 11.76
C LYS A 41 -19.82 16.94 12.37
N THR A 42 -18.89 16.27 13.03
CA THR A 42 -17.79 16.92 13.74
C THR A 42 -16.46 16.83 12.99
N GLY A 43 -16.36 15.97 11.99
CA GLY A 43 -15.11 15.67 11.27
C GLY A 43 -14.09 14.90 12.11
N LYS A 44 -14.47 14.46 13.32
CA LYS A 44 -13.60 13.75 14.26
C LYS A 44 -13.70 12.25 14.06
N ILE A 45 -12.69 11.55 14.56
CA ILE A 45 -12.70 10.09 14.62
C ILE A 45 -12.71 9.62 16.07
N THR A 46 -13.34 8.48 16.31
CA THR A 46 -13.26 7.75 17.59
C THR A 46 -12.44 6.48 17.40
N ILE A 47 -11.38 6.31 18.19
CA ILE A 47 -10.53 5.12 18.09
C ILE A 47 -11.27 3.91 18.66
N VAL A 48 -11.53 2.89 17.85
CA VAL A 48 -12.24 1.66 18.27
C VAL A 48 -11.31 0.48 18.49
N LYS A 49 -10.11 0.48 17.88
CA LYS A 49 -9.11 -0.57 18.10
C LYS A 49 -7.71 -0.04 17.87
N LYS A 50 -6.78 -0.45 18.71
CA LYS A 50 -5.34 -0.30 18.49
C LYS A 50 -4.77 -1.60 17.92
N ILE A 51 -4.01 -1.49 16.83
CA ILE A 51 -3.32 -2.60 16.18
C ILE A 51 -1.84 -2.48 16.54
N HIS A 52 -1.41 -3.30 17.50
CA HIS A 52 0.00 -3.39 17.87
C HIS A 52 0.82 -3.90 16.69
N LYS A 53 2.02 -3.33 16.48
CA LYS A 53 2.87 -3.61 15.31
C LYS A 53 2.11 -3.39 14.00
N GLY A 54 1.24 -2.38 13.97
CA GLY A 54 0.31 -2.15 12.87
C GLY A 54 1.04 -1.84 11.57
N THR A 55 2.11 -1.05 11.62
CA THR A 55 2.91 -0.71 10.44
C THR A 55 3.65 -1.94 9.88
N LEU A 56 4.17 -2.83 10.73
CA LEU A 56 4.67 -4.13 10.27
C LEU A 56 3.56 -4.94 9.59
N LYS A 57 2.38 -5.07 10.20
CA LYS A 57 1.24 -5.79 9.60
C LYS A 57 0.87 -5.21 8.22
N HIS A 58 0.85 -3.88 8.10
CA HIS A 58 0.63 -3.15 6.84
C HIS A 58 1.66 -3.54 5.78
N VAL A 59 2.94 -3.51 6.11
CA VAL A 59 4.02 -3.92 5.20
C VAL A 59 3.90 -5.39 4.78
N LEU A 60 3.59 -6.30 5.71
CA LEU A 60 3.39 -7.72 5.36
C LEU A 60 2.20 -7.91 4.40
N ASN A 61 1.13 -7.13 4.56
CA ASN A 61 0.01 -7.12 3.62
C ASN A 61 0.44 -6.58 2.24
N CYS A 62 1.28 -5.54 2.17
CA CYS A 62 1.84 -5.08 0.89
C CYS A 62 2.62 -6.19 0.19
N ILE A 63 3.48 -6.90 0.92
CA ILE A 63 4.28 -8.01 0.39
C ILE A 63 3.36 -9.12 -0.15
N ASP A 64 2.32 -9.49 0.59
CA ASP A 64 1.36 -10.50 0.16
C ASP A 64 0.63 -10.09 -1.13
N ILE A 65 0.20 -8.83 -1.24
CA ILE A 65 -0.41 -8.30 -2.47
C ILE A 65 0.59 -8.36 -3.64
N VAL A 66 1.86 -7.96 -3.44
CA VAL A 66 2.90 -8.07 -4.48
C VAL A 66 3.03 -9.53 -4.95
N TYR A 67 2.97 -10.50 -4.04
CA TYR A 67 2.97 -11.91 -4.43
C TYR A 67 1.73 -12.30 -5.23
N GLN A 68 0.54 -11.89 -4.81
CA GLN A 68 -0.69 -12.19 -5.56
C GLN A 68 -0.63 -11.61 -6.99
N LEU A 69 -0.11 -10.38 -7.14
CA LEU A 69 0.11 -9.76 -8.44
C LEU A 69 1.14 -10.53 -9.28
N ASN A 70 2.16 -11.12 -8.66
CA ASN A 70 3.12 -11.99 -9.36
C ASN A 70 2.45 -13.25 -9.92
N GLU A 71 1.59 -13.90 -9.14
CA GLU A 71 0.83 -15.08 -9.57
C GLU A 71 -0.15 -14.77 -10.71
N LEU A 72 -0.62 -13.52 -10.78
CA LEU A 72 -1.45 -13.02 -11.87
C LEU A 72 -0.63 -12.61 -13.11
N GLU A 73 0.70 -12.78 -13.11
CA GLU A 73 1.59 -12.36 -14.21
C GLU A 73 1.58 -10.84 -14.49
N MET A 74 1.13 -10.04 -13.52
CA MET A 74 0.99 -8.58 -13.63
C MET A 74 2.29 -7.89 -14.04
N PHE A 75 3.40 -8.29 -13.40
CA PHE A 75 4.71 -7.69 -13.63
C PHE A 75 5.22 -7.95 -15.04
N GLN A 76 4.96 -9.14 -15.59
CA GLN A 76 5.34 -9.48 -16.96
C GLN A 76 4.46 -8.75 -17.97
N LYS A 77 3.14 -8.72 -17.76
CA LYS A 77 2.20 -8.09 -18.71
C LYS A 77 2.46 -6.60 -18.90
N PHE A 78 2.80 -5.87 -17.84
CA PHE A 78 3.01 -4.43 -17.88
C PHE A 78 4.47 -3.99 -17.80
N SER A 79 5.42 -4.93 -17.89
CA SER A 79 6.86 -4.66 -17.75
C SER A 79 7.25 -3.92 -16.47
N ILE A 80 6.56 -4.23 -15.37
CA ILE A 80 6.80 -3.61 -14.06
C ILE A 80 7.85 -4.41 -13.30
N ASP A 81 8.87 -3.73 -12.79
CA ASP A 81 9.90 -4.24 -11.90
C ASP A 81 9.28 -4.64 -10.55
N ARG A 82 9.11 -5.95 -10.38
CA ARG A 82 8.64 -6.57 -9.13
C ARG A 82 9.58 -6.30 -7.96
N GLU A 83 10.90 -6.33 -8.17
CA GLU A 83 11.87 -6.15 -7.10
C GLU A 83 11.81 -4.71 -6.55
N LEU A 84 11.64 -3.74 -7.45
CA LEU A 84 11.42 -2.34 -7.07
C LEU A 84 10.21 -2.20 -6.15
N LEU A 85 9.06 -2.78 -6.52
CA LEU A 85 7.84 -2.71 -5.73
C LEU A 85 7.92 -3.48 -4.42
N MET A 86 8.57 -4.63 -4.41
CA MET A 86 8.84 -5.37 -3.17
C MET A 86 9.66 -4.52 -2.18
N LYS A 87 10.74 -3.88 -2.65
CA LYS A 87 11.55 -3.00 -1.82
C LYS A 87 10.77 -1.76 -1.37
N ALA A 88 9.96 -1.16 -2.24
CA ALA A 88 9.09 -0.05 -1.87
C ALA A 88 8.10 -0.46 -0.77
N SER A 89 7.46 -1.64 -0.90
CA SER A 89 6.55 -2.18 0.11
C SER A 89 7.21 -2.32 1.48
N ILE A 90 8.46 -2.78 1.53
CA ILE A 90 9.21 -2.95 2.78
C ILE A 90 9.60 -1.61 3.41
N LEU A 91 10.00 -0.63 2.57
CA LEU A 91 10.71 0.56 3.04
C LEU A 91 9.82 1.82 3.15
N HIS A 92 8.65 1.87 2.53
CA HIS A 92 7.90 3.13 2.40
C HIS A 92 7.45 3.78 3.71
N ASP A 93 7.26 2.97 4.76
CA ASP A 93 6.72 3.39 6.05
C ASP A 93 7.73 3.25 7.21
N ILE A 94 9.02 2.99 6.93
CA ILE A 94 10.04 2.81 7.99
C ILE A 94 10.29 4.05 8.85
N GLY A 95 9.97 5.23 8.32
CA GLY A 95 10.08 6.50 9.04
C GLY A 95 8.81 6.91 9.77
N LYS A 96 7.69 6.21 9.57
CA LYS A 96 6.36 6.62 10.05
C LYS A 96 6.31 6.75 11.56
N GLN A 97 5.75 7.87 12.03
CA GLN A 97 5.48 8.09 13.44
C GLN A 97 3.98 8.23 13.66
N GLN A 98 3.49 7.55 14.69
CA GLN A 98 2.08 7.51 15.02
C GLN A 98 1.88 7.96 16.47
N PRO A 99 0.82 8.75 16.76
CA PRO A 99 0.50 9.15 18.12
C PRO A 99 0.18 7.94 18.99
N LYS A 100 0.34 8.08 20.31
CA LYS A 100 -0.06 7.06 21.28
C LYS A 100 -1.50 7.30 21.74
N LEU A 101 -2.46 6.78 20.98
CA LEU A 101 -3.88 6.92 21.27
C LEU A 101 -4.43 5.73 22.05
N LYS A 102 -5.54 5.96 22.76
CA LYS A 102 -6.32 4.95 23.50
C LYS A 102 -7.64 4.65 22.78
N VAL A 103 -8.16 3.45 23.00
CA VAL A 103 -9.52 3.10 22.55
C VAL A 103 -10.53 3.97 23.29
N GLY A 104 -11.52 4.50 22.56
CA GLY A 104 -12.52 5.45 23.04
C GLY A 104 -12.11 6.92 22.91
N GLU A 105 -10.85 7.21 22.55
CA GLU A 105 -10.38 8.57 22.38
C GLU A 105 -10.99 9.20 21.12
N VAL A 106 -11.49 10.43 21.25
CA VAL A 106 -12.09 11.21 20.16
C VAL A 106 -11.12 12.33 19.79
N ILE A 107 -10.63 12.31 18.55
CA ILE A 107 -9.59 13.23 18.07
C ILE A 107 -9.95 13.85 16.74
N ASP A 108 -9.37 15.02 16.45
CA ASP A 108 -9.28 15.52 15.08
C ASP A 108 -8.10 14.83 14.38
N PRO A 109 -8.35 14.00 13.34
CA PRO A 109 -7.31 13.25 12.66
C PRO A 109 -6.22 14.15 12.05
N LYS A 110 -6.57 15.35 11.58
CA LYS A 110 -5.61 16.27 10.93
C LYS A 110 -4.58 16.81 11.91
N SER A 111 -4.97 16.96 13.18
CA SER A 111 -4.07 17.44 14.25
C SER A 111 -3.27 16.32 14.92
N ALA A 112 -3.82 15.10 14.97
CA ALA A 112 -3.28 14.02 15.77
C ALA A 112 -2.29 13.15 15.00
N PHE A 113 -2.53 12.92 13.71
CA PHE A 113 -1.68 12.07 12.88
C PHE A 113 -0.64 12.90 12.12
N GLU A 114 0.54 12.30 11.92
CA GLU A 114 1.55 12.84 11.01
C GLU A 114 0.97 12.90 9.59
N ASP A 115 1.26 14.00 8.88
CA ASP A 115 0.88 14.13 7.47
C ASP A 115 1.60 13.05 6.64
N GLY A 116 0.86 12.40 5.74
CA GLY A 116 1.39 11.29 4.96
C GLY A 116 2.58 11.67 4.09
N LYS A 117 2.61 12.89 3.52
CA LYS A 117 3.73 13.35 2.70
C LYS A 117 4.99 13.56 3.53
N ILE A 118 4.83 14.01 4.77
CA ILE A 118 5.95 14.18 5.71
C ILE A 118 6.57 12.82 6.04
N HIS A 119 5.77 11.81 6.38
CA HIS A 119 6.32 10.48 6.69
C HIS A 119 6.95 9.84 5.45
N ALA A 120 6.36 10.05 4.27
CA ALA A 120 6.87 9.50 3.01
C ALA A 120 8.26 10.03 2.69
N ALA A 121 8.45 11.35 2.82
CA ALA A 121 9.73 12.01 2.63
C ALA A 121 10.79 11.53 3.65
N LYS A 122 10.40 11.36 4.92
CA LYS A 122 11.29 10.85 5.97
C LYS A 122 11.71 9.40 5.71
N SER A 123 10.77 8.53 5.36
CA SER A 123 11.06 7.14 4.99
C SER A 123 11.99 7.05 3.78
N ALA A 124 11.80 7.87 2.75
CA ALA A 124 12.66 7.90 1.56
C ALA A 124 14.10 8.27 1.93
N LYS A 125 14.29 9.32 2.74
CA LYS A 125 15.61 9.76 3.22
C LYS A 125 16.30 8.69 4.06
N MET A 126 15.58 8.12 5.03
CA MET A 126 16.10 7.01 5.85
C MET A 126 16.50 5.82 4.98
N ALA A 127 15.69 5.48 3.98
CA ALA A 127 15.97 4.37 3.09
C ALA A 127 17.24 4.60 2.24
N LEU A 128 17.41 5.83 1.74
CA LEU A 128 18.61 6.25 1.00
C LEU A 128 19.87 6.19 1.86
N GLU A 129 19.80 6.74 3.07
CA GLU A 129 20.95 6.79 3.98
C GLU A 129 21.40 5.40 4.42
N LYS A 130 20.45 4.55 4.82
CA LYS A 130 20.71 3.24 5.44
C LYS A 130 20.94 2.12 4.43
N TYR A 131 20.13 2.04 3.35
CA TYR A 131 20.15 0.92 2.41
C TYR A 131 20.70 1.28 1.03
N LYS A 132 21.11 2.54 0.82
CA LYS A 132 21.69 3.03 -0.46
C LYS A 132 20.80 2.70 -1.66
N ILE A 133 19.49 2.93 -1.52
CA ILE A 133 18.50 2.62 -2.56
C ILE A 133 18.72 3.45 -3.84
N SER A 134 18.21 2.95 -4.97
CA SER A 134 18.23 3.68 -6.23
C SER A 134 17.33 4.92 -6.18
N GLU A 135 17.60 5.89 -7.04
CA GLU A 135 16.79 7.10 -7.20
C GLU A 135 15.33 6.77 -7.54
N ARG A 136 15.12 5.79 -8.43
CA ARG A 136 13.78 5.31 -8.80
C ARG A 136 12.96 4.86 -7.58
N LEU A 137 13.58 4.07 -6.69
CA LEU A 137 12.96 3.59 -5.46
C LEU A 137 12.73 4.72 -4.47
N TYR A 138 13.68 5.65 -4.36
CA TYR A 138 13.57 6.83 -3.51
C TYR A 138 12.32 7.64 -3.88
N TRP A 139 12.10 7.91 -5.16
CA TRP A 139 10.95 8.71 -5.59
C TRP A 139 9.61 8.00 -5.42
N ILE A 140 9.55 6.66 -5.61
CA ILE A 140 8.32 5.90 -5.30
C ILE A 140 7.97 6.05 -3.81
N ILE A 141 8.95 5.90 -2.93
CA ILE A 141 8.73 6.06 -1.48
C ILE A 141 8.41 7.52 -1.15
N TYR A 142 9.09 8.50 -1.74
CA TYR A 142 8.84 9.90 -1.44
C TYR A 142 7.42 10.35 -1.85
N TYR A 143 6.95 9.91 -3.02
CA TYR A 143 5.72 10.40 -3.61
C TYR A 143 4.46 9.57 -3.34
N HIS A 144 4.53 8.44 -2.61
CA HIS A 144 3.37 7.53 -2.51
C HIS A 144 2.09 8.16 -1.91
N HIS A 145 2.20 9.22 -1.10
CA HIS A 145 1.05 10.00 -0.61
C HIS A 145 0.73 11.29 -1.39
N HIS A 146 1.43 11.56 -2.49
CA HIS A 146 1.16 12.70 -3.36
C HIS A 146 0.12 12.34 -4.42
N MET A 147 -0.53 13.34 -5.01
CA MET A 147 -1.29 13.19 -6.26
C MET A 147 -0.32 13.22 -7.45
N GLU A 148 -0.75 12.65 -8.60
CA GLU A 148 0.07 12.71 -9.83
C GLU A 148 0.37 14.13 -10.27
N THR A 149 -0.55 15.07 -10.04
CA THR A 149 -0.37 16.50 -10.33
C THR A 149 0.62 17.21 -9.41
N GLU A 150 1.05 16.57 -8.32
CA GLU A 150 2.00 17.12 -7.34
C GLU A 150 3.42 16.59 -7.56
N LEU A 151 3.62 15.70 -8.53
CA LEU A 151 4.94 15.16 -8.86
C LEU A 151 5.79 16.27 -9.47
N GLN A 152 7.03 16.40 -9.00
CA GLN A 152 7.96 17.36 -9.60
C GLN A 152 8.42 16.82 -10.96
N TRP A 153 8.26 17.66 -11.98
CA TRP A 153 8.29 17.31 -13.40
C TRP A 153 9.69 17.11 -14.01
N ASN A 154 10.75 16.97 -13.20
CA ASN A 154 12.09 16.71 -13.70
C ASN A 154 12.40 15.21 -13.69
N ALA A 155 12.73 14.67 -14.88
CA ALA A 155 13.16 13.29 -15.18
C ALA A 155 12.21 12.11 -14.80
N VAL A 156 11.26 12.31 -13.89
CA VAL A 156 10.42 11.22 -13.33
C VAL A 156 9.12 10.98 -14.11
N VAL A 157 8.57 12.01 -14.78
CA VAL A 157 7.25 11.94 -15.45
C VAL A 157 7.33 11.55 -16.92
N GLU A 158 8.48 11.77 -17.58
CA GLU A 158 8.70 11.34 -18.98
C GLU A 158 8.87 9.82 -19.10
N ASP A 159 9.24 9.14 -18.01
CA ASP A 159 9.29 7.68 -17.96
C ASP A 159 7.89 7.12 -17.66
N SER A 160 7.14 6.83 -18.73
CA SER A 160 5.84 6.13 -18.63
C SER A 160 5.90 4.84 -17.80
N GLN A 161 7.05 4.16 -17.73
CA GLN A 161 7.21 3.00 -16.88
C GLN A 161 7.24 3.39 -15.41
N TRP A 162 7.88 4.49 -15.03
CA TRP A 162 7.89 4.94 -13.64
C TRP A 162 6.48 5.17 -13.10
N LEU A 163 5.61 5.81 -13.90
CA LEU A 163 4.21 6.03 -13.53
C LEU A 163 3.45 4.72 -13.28
N LEU A 164 3.71 3.66 -14.05
CA LEU A 164 3.10 2.34 -13.81
C LEU A 164 3.48 1.78 -12.44
N HIS A 165 4.77 1.88 -12.07
CA HIS A 165 5.24 1.43 -10.75
C HIS A 165 4.62 2.27 -9.64
N TYR A 166 4.61 3.58 -9.82
CA TYR A 166 4.04 4.52 -8.87
C TYR A 166 2.55 4.26 -8.62
N ARG A 167 1.75 4.14 -9.68
CA ARG A 167 0.30 3.87 -9.60
C ARG A 167 0.02 2.52 -8.96
N LEU A 168 0.73 1.48 -9.39
CA LEU A 168 0.58 0.15 -8.81
C LEU A 168 0.98 0.14 -7.33
N PHE A 169 2.06 0.83 -6.96
CA PHE A 169 2.50 0.95 -5.58
C PHE A 169 1.45 1.62 -4.69
N LYS A 170 0.86 2.73 -5.15
CA LYS A 170 -0.21 3.42 -4.42
C LYS A 170 -1.45 2.56 -4.24
N MET A 171 -1.80 1.75 -5.25
CA MET A 171 -2.88 0.78 -5.12
C MET A 171 -2.52 -0.27 -4.05
N ILE A 172 -1.31 -0.82 -4.08
CA ILE A 172 -0.82 -1.79 -3.07
C ILE A 172 -0.93 -1.20 -1.66
N ASP A 173 -0.44 0.02 -1.43
CA ASP A 173 -0.51 0.73 -0.14
C ASP A 173 -1.96 0.97 0.31
N GLY A 174 -2.85 1.39 -0.60
CA GLY A 174 -4.26 1.60 -0.27
C GLY A 174 -4.98 0.31 0.13
N LEU A 175 -4.73 -0.78 -0.57
CA LEU A 175 -5.33 -2.09 -0.31
C LEU A 175 -4.78 -2.71 0.99
N SER A 176 -3.47 -2.66 1.23
CA SER A 176 -2.88 -3.14 2.48
C SER A 176 -3.38 -2.35 3.69
N ALA A 177 -3.61 -1.05 3.55
CA ALA A 177 -4.23 -0.24 4.60
C ALA A 177 -5.70 -0.67 4.86
N ALA A 178 -6.41 -1.12 3.83
CA ALA A 178 -7.76 -1.69 3.95
C ALA A 178 -7.74 -3.01 4.75
N LEU A 179 -6.86 -3.94 4.37
CA LEU A 179 -6.65 -5.22 5.07
C LEU A 179 -6.26 -4.99 6.54
N THR A 180 -5.40 -4.00 6.79
CA THR A 180 -4.86 -3.73 8.13
C THR A 180 -5.91 -3.11 9.04
N ARG A 181 -6.50 -1.99 8.61
CA ARG A 181 -7.33 -1.13 9.48
C ARG A 181 -8.81 -1.49 9.41
N ARG A 182 -9.31 -1.97 8.27
CA ARG A 182 -10.75 -2.10 8.01
C ARG A 182 -11.29 -3.53 7.97
N ASP A 183 -10.43 -4.54 8.14
CA ASP A 183 -10.83 -5.96 7.99
C ASP A 183 -11.40 -6.25 6.60
N ALA A 184 -10.87 -5.57 5.57
CA ALA A 184 -11.35 -5.79 4.22
C ALA A 184 -11.02 -7.21 3.74
N ASN A 185 -11.91 -7.81 2.97
CA ASN A 185 -11.59 -8.94 2.11
C ASN A 185 -11.34 -8.42 0.70
N ILE A 186 -10.21 -8.79 0.10
CA ILE A 186 -9.78 -8.28 -1.20
C ILE A 186 -9.57 -9.43 -2.16
N ASN A 187 -10.15 -9.34 -3.36
CA ASN A 187 -9.84 -10.21 -4.48
C ASN A 187 -9.37 -9.36 -5.66
N ILE A 188 -8.26 -9.76 -6.29
CA ILE A 188 -7.64 -9.04 -7.40
C ILE A 188 -7.72 -9.91 -8.64
N SER A 189 -8.05 -9.32 -9.78
CA SER A 189 -8.06 -9.97 -11.10
C SER A 189 -7.38 -9.09 -12.12
N LEU A 190 -6.62 -9.72 -13.02
CA LEU A 190 -5.94 -9.04 -14.12
C LEU A 190 -6.92 -8.79 -15.28
N VAL A 191 -6.92 -7.57 -15.80
CA VAL A 191 -7.64 -7.19 -17.02
C VAL A 191 -6.68 -6.53 -18.02
N GLU A 192 -7.18 -6.18 -19.20
CA GLU A 192 -6.34 -5.74 -20.33
C GLU A 192 -5.46 -4.54 -19.98
N ASP A 193 -6.03 -3.52 -19.35
CA ASP A 193 -5.46 -2.20 -19.08
C ASP A 193 -5.10 -1.97 -17.59
N GLY A 194 -5.26 -3.00 -16.76
CA GLY A 194 -4.90 -2.96 -15.34
C GLY A 194 -5.55 -4.05 -14.52
N LEU A 195 -6.27 -3.67 -13.46
CA LEU A 195 -6.77 -4.60 -12.45
C LEU A 195 -8.24 -4.36 -12.10
N LEU A 196 -8.97 -5.45 -11.86
CA LEU A 196 -10.23 -5.41 -11.13
C LEU A 196 -9.96 -5.81 -9.68
N VAL A 197 -10.41 -4.98 -8.75
CA VAL A 197 -10.26 -5.21 -7.32
C VAL A 197 -11.64 -5.22 -6.69
N PHE A 198 -12.04 -6.38 -6.19
CA PHE A 198 -13.20 -6.50 -5.33
C PHE A 198 -12.78 -6.26 -3.89
N GLU A 199 -13.37 -5.25 -3.25
CA GLU A 199 -13.23 -4.97 -1.82
C GLU A 199 -14.57 -5.24 -1.12
N ASP A 200 -14.58 -6.14 -0.14
CA ASP A 200 -15.66 -6.25 0.84
C ASP A 200 -15.17 -5.68 2.17
N ASN A 201 -15.78 -4.58 2.59
CA ASN A 201 -15.28 -3.75 3.67
C ASN A 201 -16.38 -3.52 4.71
N ARG A 202 -15.98 -3.42 5.99
CA ARG A 202 -16.92 -3.04 7.05
C ARG A 202 -17.53 -1.67 6.82
N ASN A 203 -16.78 -0.75 6.19
CA ASN A 203 -17.33 0.52 5.73
C ASN A 203 -17.82 0.36 4.28
N GLN A 204 -19.15 0.42 4.12
CA GLN A 204 -19.85 0.19 2.85
C GLN A 204 -19.48 1.18 1.74
N ASP A 205 -18.99 2.37 2.08
CA ASP A 205 -18.54 3.35 1.08
C ASP A 205 -17.39 2.82 0.22
N TYR A 206 -16.57 1.93 0.80
CA TYR A 206 -15.44 1.31 0.12
C TYR A 206 -15.77 -0.04 -0.52
N SER A 207 -16.88 -0.68 -0.12
CA SER A 207 -17.29 -1.97 -0.66
C SER A 207 -17.69 -1.86 -2.13
N GLY A 208 -17.22 -2.79 -2.95
CA GLY A 208 -17.55 -2.86 -4.37
C GLY A 208 -16.42 -3.41 -5.23
N THR A 209 -16.66 -3.43 -6.54
CA THR A 209 -15.63 -3.76 -7.54
C THR A 209 -15.08 -2.47 -8.12
N TRP A 210 -13.77 -2.36 -8.17
CA TRP A 210 -13.05 -1.20 -8.64
C TRP A 210 -12.15 -1.59 -9.81
N HIS A 211 -12.26 -0.87 -10.92
CA HIS A 211 -11.32 -0.96 -12.02
C HIS A 211 -10.22 0.07 -11.82
N TYR A 212 -8.97 -0.42 -11.85
CA TYR A 212 -7.76 0.39 -11.79
C TYR A 212 -7.08 0.29 -13.15
N ASN A 213 -7.15 1.37 -13.93
CA ASN A 213 -6.39 1.47 -15.18
C ASN A 213 -4.99 2.02 -14.86
N LEU A 214 -3.95 1.22 -15.12
CA LEU A 214 -2.60 1.63 -14.78
C LEU A 214 -2.02 2.68 -15.75
N HIS A 215 -2.50 2.73 -16.99
CA HIS A 215 -2.02 3.67 -18.01
C HIS A 215 -2.57 5.08 -17.82
N THR A 216 -3.77 5.21 -17.28
CA THR A 216 -4.41 6.51 -17.01
C THR A 216 -4.31 6.90 -15.54
N GLY A 217 -4.14 5.93 -14.62
CA GLY A 217 -4.25 6.14 -13.18
C GLY A 217 -5.70 6.25 -12.69
N SER A 218 -6.71 6.01 -13.54
CA SER A 218 -8.11 6.09 -13.13
C SER A 218 -8.51 4.94 -12.21
N ARG A 219 -9.41 5.25 -11.28
CA ARG A 219 -10.09 4.29 -10.40
C ARG A 219 -11.59 4.48 -10.53
N GLU A 220 -12.28 3.49 -11.08
CA GLU A 220 -13.71 3.56 -11.36
C GLU A 220 -14.46 2.44 -10.64
N LYS A 221 -15.58 2.78 -10.00
CA LYS A 221 -16.43 1.77 -9.36
C LYS A 221 -17.28 1.09 -10.43
N ILE A 222 -17.14 -0.22 -10.58
CA ILE A 222 -18.00 -1.01 -11.44
C ILE A 222 -19.29 -1.31 -10.69
N ASN A 223 -20.40 -0.81 -11.22
CA ASN A 223 -21.72 -1.20 -10.76
C ASN A 223 -22.11 -2.52 -11.46
N PRO A 224 -22.46 -3.59 -10.73
CA PRO A 224 -22.85 -4.87 -11.35
C PRO A 224 -24.15 -4.81 -12.16
N PHE A 225 -24.81 -3.64 -12.23
CA PHE A 225 -26.09 -3.43 -12.92
C PHE A 225 -26.04 -2.39 -14.06
N SER A 226 -24.89 -1.85 -14.42
CA SER A 226 -24.77 -1.03 -15.64
C SER A 226 -24.58 -1.95 -16.85
N LYS A 227 -25.70 -2.38 -17.44
CA LYS A 227 -25.79 -2.79 -18.85
C LYS A 227 -26.22 -1.59 -19.68
#